data_AF-A0A524NDQ2-F1
#
_entry.id   AF-A0A524NDQ2-F1
#
_cell.length_a   1.000
_cell.length_b   1.000
_cell.length_c   1.000
_cell.angle_alpha   90.00
_cell.angle_beta   90.00
_cell.angle_gamma   90.00
#
_symmetry.space_group_name_H-M   'P 1'
#
loop_
_entity.id
_entity.type
_entity.pdbx_description
1 polymer ?
#
loop_
_entity_poly.entity_id
_entity_poly.type
_entity_poly.pdbx_seq_one_letter_code
_entity_poly.pdbx_strand_id
1 'polypeptide(L)'
;MRQIRPYTIIYTLAALAGAAFVAPGTIHAQVDVPVFTSAELKCQTVINTASTQYVKDVFVARQSCFDAQMAGTIALDVDCRVDVNDNSSTGDEGTDDALRKATGRLLADVPPKCAGIDLSILGFPGFCRNVPVDRPFDTFDLTDCLLTSSEEVVALLIDFEQPSVDFVFVRPERVCRNDVSVKSSRLFTGEFEARQNCLIRQLKQKISEDVDCRLEENIDAPGTGDPGTDDLIVAAHGSKLRAISNACGHIFLDDVGFPNMCPAPGGNVYPLTALRECMFSSHHFDMIRFLDIMNPLTTKCGNGDLDFTEQCDDGDNTTEPGKLCRFDCSINANCGDPLDTGTISTSDALFILHAAIGLESCDLSLCDLNGDGFITVVDAQVALLIAAGLDATLNCPAPLSLTCGNGTLDRFEQCDDGDILWTLGESCNSSCLRLGCGDPNDSGAISVVDAVIILDVANEERECDLTVCDVDNNGRITVTDAMIVLQVAGELDVTLNCPAF
;
A
#
# COMPACT_ATOMS: atom_id res chain seq x y z
N MET A 1 -64.19 42.06 3.01
CA MET A 1 -64.47 41.99 1.56
C MET A 1 -63.12 41.89 0.85
N ARG A 2 -62.74 40.91 0.04
CA ARG A 2 -63.33 39.68 -0.49
C ARG A 2 -62.17 38.69 -0.65
N GLN A 3 -62.42 37.42 -0.33
CA GLN A 3 -61.65 36.24 -0.72
C GLN A 3 -61.66 36.06 -2.25
N ILE A 4 -60.56 35.55 -2.83
CA ILE A 4 -60.60 34.61 -3.96
C ILE A 4 -59.50 33.54 -3.76
N ARG A 5 -59.89 32.30 -4.05
CA ARG A 5 -59.27 30.99 -3.79
C ARG A 5 -58.23 30.55 -4.86
N PRO A 6 -57.46 29.48 -4.58
CA PRO A 6 -56.37 28.99 -5.43
C PRO A 6 -56.82 28.08 -6.58
N TYR A 7 -55.95 27.94 -7.59
CA TYR A 7 -56.10 27.02 -8.71
C TYR A 7 -55.73 25.58 -8.32
N THR A 8 -56.61 24.66 -8.69
CA THR A 8 -56.45 23.21 -8.59
C THR A 8 -55.95 22.70 -9.94
N ILE A 9 -54.80 22.02 -9.98
CA ILE A 9 -54.38 21.22 -11.13
C ILE A 9 -54.59 19.75 -10.77
N ILE A 10 -55.39 19.09 -11.60
CA ILE A 10 -55.71 17.67 -11.58
C ILE A 10 -54.59 16.96 -12.37
N TYR A 11 -53.90 16.01 -11.75
CA TYR A 11 -53.22 14.95 -12.49
C TYR A 11 -53.67 13.58 -11.97
N THR A 12 -54.03 12.77 -12.95
CA THR A 12 -54.70 11.49 -12.92
C THR A 12 -53.79 10.38 -12.42
N LEU A 13 -54.38 9.47 -11.64
CA LEU A 13 -53.80 8.18 -11.26
C LEU A 13 -53.39 7.35 -12.49
N ALA A 14 -52.14 6.91 -12.53
CA ALA A 14 -51.72 5.72 -13.27
C ALA A 14 -51.18 4.71 -12.25
N ALA A 15 -51.94 3.62 -12.08
CA ALA A 15 -51.50 2.45 -11.33
C ALA A 15 -50.41 1.73 -12.12
N LEU A 16 -49.18 1.77 -11.61
CA LEU A 16 -48.08 0.96 -12.10
C LEU A 16 -47.93 -0.26 -11.17
N ALA A 17 -48.01 -1.44 -11.78
CA ALA A 17 -47.82 -2.72 -11.15
C ALA A 17 -46.42 -2.79 -10.51
N GLY A 18 -46.38 -3.08 -9.22
CA GLY A 18 -45.14 -3.36 -8.50
C GLY A 18 -44.57 -4.71 -8.95
N ALA A 19 -43.64 -4.67 -9.89
CA ALA A 19 -42.67 -5.74 -10.04
C ALA A 19 -41.66 -5.59 -8.90
N ALA A 20 -41.65 -6.54 -7.97
CA ALA A 20 -40.60 -6.66 -6.98
C ALA A 20 -39.28 -6.95 -7.73
N PHE A 21 -38.46 -5.92 -7.92
CA PHE A 21 -37.06 -6.12 -8.25
C PHE A 21 -36.40 -6.74 -7.01
N VAL A 22 -36.21 -8.06 -7.06
CA VAL A 22 -35.22 -8.73 -6.22
C VAL A 22 -33.88 -8.25 -6.74
N ALA A 23 -33.24 -7.34 -6.00
CA ALA A 23 -31.86 -6.99 -6.29
C ALA A 23 -31.03 -8.28 -6.27
N PRO A 24 -30.13 -8.51 -7.24
CA PRO A 24 -29.19 -9.61 -7.15
C PRO A 24 -28.44 -9.44 -5.83
N GLY A 25 -28.62 -10.39 -4.90
CA GLY A 25 -27.86 -10.41 -3.67
C GLY A 25 -26.39 -10.52 -4.05
N THR A 26 -25.61 -9.52 -3.70
CA THR A 26 -24.15 -9.64 -3.69
C THR A 26 -23.83 -10.77 -2.73
N ILE A 27 -23.39 -11.90 -3.27
CA ILE A 27 -22.81 -12.97 -2.49
C ILE A 27 -21.43 -12.45 -2.10
N HIS A 28 -21.34 -11.68 -1.02
CA HIS A 28 -20.05 -11.46 -0.37
C HIS A 28 -19.64 -12.82 0.19
N ALA A 29 -18.50 -13.34 -0.29
CA ALA A 29 -17.88 -14.50 0.32
C ALA A 29 -17.64 -14.15 1.79
N GLN A 30 -18.46 -14.74 2.67
CA GLN A 30 -18.37 -14.49 4.10
C GLN A 30 -17.13 -15.25 4.57
N VAL A 31 -16.05 -14.52 4.81
CA VAL A 31 -14.83 -15.10 5.41
C VAL A 31 -15.20 -15.53 6.82
N ASP A 32 -15.29 -16.84 7.05
CA ASP A 32 -15.56 -17.40 8.38
C ASP A 32 -14.41 -16.97 9.32
N VAL A 33 -14.67 -15.98 10.17
CA VAL A 33 -13.68 -15.51 11.13
C VAL A 33 -13.40 -16.64 12.13
N PRO A 34 -12.14 -17.15 12.23
CA PRO A 34 -11.83 -18.25 13.11
C PRO A 34 -12.13 -17.89 14.57
N VAL A 35 -12.81 -18.79 15.28
CA VAL A 35 -13.11 -18.60 16.70
C VAL A 35 -11.86 -18.90 17.52
N PHE A 36 -11.17 -17.83 17.95
CA PHE A 36 -9.97 -17.97 18.77
C PHE A 36 -10.25 -18.49 20.17
N THR A 37 -9.34 -19.32 20.67
CA THR A 37 -9.27 -19.64 22.09
C THR A 37 -8.93 -18.38 22.91
N SER A 38 -9.25 -18.41 24.21
CA SER A 38 -8.89 -17.31 25.12
C SER A 38 -7.38 -17.02 25.15
N ALA A 39 -6.54 -18.02 24.82
CA ALA A 39 -5.09 -17.87 24.79
C ALA A 39 -4.61 -17.24 23.47
N GLU A 40 -5.12 -17.70 22.33
CA GLU A 40 -4.89 -17.09 21.00
C GLU A 40 -5.33 -15.63 20.98
N LEU A 41 -6.56 -15.34 21.43
CA LEU A 41 -7.07 -13.97 21.48
C LEU A 41 -6.25 -13.06 22.40
N LYS A 42 -5.70 -13.61 23.50
CA LYS A 42 -4.81 -12.89 24.39
C LYS A 42 -3.47 -12.61 23.72
N CYS A 43 -2.91 -13.58 23.00
CA CYS A 43 -1.70 -13.37 22.19
C CYS A 43 -1.93 -12.30 21.12
N GLN A 44 -2.99 -12.39 20.31
CA GLN A 44 -3.33 -11.38 19.29
C GLN A 44 -3.51 -9.98 19.89
N THR A 45 -4.25 -9.86 21.00
CA THR A 45 -4.43 -8.57 21.69
C THR A 45 -3.08 -7.97 22.13
N VAL A 46 -2.15 -8.81 22.57
CA VAL A 46 -0.83 -8.39 23.03
C VAL A 46 0.06 -7.97 21.87
N ILE A 47 0.06 -8.72 20.76
CA ILE A 47 0.76 -8.35 19.53
C ILE A 47 0.34 -6.93 19.13
N ASN A 48 -0.97 -6.70 18.98
CA ASN A 48 -1.51 -5.41 18.58
C ASN A 48 -1.14 -4.29 19.56
N THR A 49 -1.30 -4.52 20.87
CA THR A 49 -1.02 -3.48 21.88
C THR A 49 0.49 -3.19 22.00
N ALA A 50 1.33 -4.22 22.00
CA ALA A 50 2.77 -4.08 22.16
C ALA A 50 3.41 -3.43 20.93
N SER A 51 3.02 -3.83 19.71
CA SER A 51 3.50 -3.22 18.47
C SER A 51 3.03 -1.78 18.31
N THR A 52 1.77 -1.48 18.63
CA THR A 52 1.28 -0.08 18.66
C THR A 52 2.11 0.78 19.61
N GLN A 53 2.37 0.26 20.82
CA GLN A 53 3.15 0.99 21.81
C GLN A 53 4.61 1.16 21.40
N TYR A 54 5.19 0.12 20.79
CA TYR A 54 6.54 0.17 20.23
C TYR A 54 6.67 1.29 19.20
N VAL A 55 5.83 1.30 18.15
CA VAL A 55 5.86 2.32 17.11
C VAL A 55 5.69 3.73 17.69
N LYS A 56 4.76 3.92 18.63
CA LYS A 56 4.59 5.20 19.34
C LYS A 56 5.88 5.63 20.05
N ASP A 57 6.52 4.70 20.75
CA ASP A 57 7.73 4.98 21.52
C ASP A 57 8.93 5.30 20.61
N VAL A 58 9.06 4.58 19.48
CA VAL A 58 10.11 4.84 18.48
C VAL A 58 9.91 6.20 17.80
N PHE A 59 8.68 6.53 17.38
CA PHE A 59 8.37 7.87 16.87
C PHE A 59 8.74 8.96 17.87
N VAL A 60 8.31 8.83 19.14
CA VAL A 60 8.62 9.82 20.17
C VAL A 60 10.13 9.95 20.39
N ALA A 61 10.87 8.84 20.43
CA ALA A 61 12.32 8.85 20.62
C ALA A 61 13.02 9.57 19.45
N ARG A 62 12.75 9.15 18.22
CA ARG A 62 13.38 9.71 17.02
C ARG A 62 12.99 11.18 16.79
N GLN A 63 11.71 11.53 16.97
CA GLN A 63 11.25 12.93 16.87
C GLN A 63 11.89 13.81 17.93
N SER A 64 12.07 13.31 19.17
CA SER A 64 12.79 14.05 20.22
C SER A 64 14.27 14.26 19.86
N CYS A 65 14.90 13.29 19.20
CA CYS A 65 16.26 13.41 18.68
C CYS A 65 16.35 14.54 17.64
N PHE A 66 15.48 14.53 16.63
CA PHE A 66 15.43 15.61 15.62
C PHE A 66 15.15 16.98 16.25
N ASP A 67 14.20 17.06 17.19
CA ASP A 67 13.91 18.29 17.92
C ASP A 67 15.14 18.80 18.68
N ALA A 68 15.92 17.90 19.28
CA ALA A 68 17.14 18.24 19.98
C ALA A 68 18.25 18.73 19.02
N GLN A 69 18.40 18.13 17.84
CA GLN A 69 19.31 18.63 16.80
C GLN A 69 18.93 20.04 16.38
N MET A 70 17.64 20.25 16.12
CA MET A 70 17.06 21.52 15.67
C MET A 70 17.12 22.62 16.73
N ALA A 71 17.12 22.24 18.01
CA ALA A 71 17.34 23.13 19.13
C ALA A 71 18.83 23.43 19.39
N GLY A 72 19.74 22.72 18.72
CA GLY A 72 21.18 22.78 18.96
C GLY A 72 21.59 22.21 20.31
N THR A 73 20.77 21.35 20.92
CA THR A 73 21.09 20.68 22.18
C THR A 73 21.93 19.43 22.00
N ILE A 74 21.88 18.81 20.81
CA ILE A 74 22.79 17.74 20.38
C ILE A 74 23.42 18.09 19.01
N ALA A 75 24.46 17.37 18.62
CA ALA A 75 25.23 17.68 17.42
C ALA A 75 24.48 17.28 16.13
N LEU A 76 24.75 17.98 15.03
CA LEU A 76 24.09 17.75 13.74
C LEU A 76 24.57 16.47 13.03
N ASP A 77 25.70 15.89 13.46
CA ASP A 77 26.23 14.61 12.97
C ASP A 77 25.65 13.39 13.70
N VAL A 78 24.80 13.60 14.72
CA VAL A 78 23.98 12.55 15.32
C VAL A 78 23.02 12.02 14.25
N ASP A 79 22.95 10.71 14.06
CA ASP A 79 22.03 10.10 13.12
C ASP A 79 20.77 9.62 13.86
N CYS A 80 19.73 10.45 13.88
CA CYS A 80 18.44 10.11 14.50
C CYS A 80 17.66 9.02 13.73
N ARG A 81 18.14 8.58 12.55
CA ARG A 81 17.51 7.58 11.67
C ARG A 81 18.13 6.20 11.80
N VAL A 82 19.34 6.09 12.35
CA VAL A 82 19.99 4.80 12.51
C VAL A 82 19.12 3.85 13.34
N ASP A 83 19.01 2.60 12.90
CA ASP A 83 18.47 1.53 13.74
C ASP A 83 19.44 1.30 14.90
N VAL A 84 18.95 1.19 16.13
CA VAL A 84 19.77 0.95 17.33
C VAL A 84 19.72 -0.54 17.64
N ASN A 85 20.65 -1.27 17.03
CA ASN A 85 20.92 -2.68 17.32
C ASN A 85 22.25 -2.82 18.08
N ASP A 86 22.70 -4.06 18.33
CA ASP A 86 23.82 -4.36 19.22
C ASP A 86 25.15 -3.64 18.89
N ASN A 87 25.30 -3.06 17.68
CA ASN A 87 26.54 -2.38 17.25
C ASN A 87 26.34 -0.96 16.71
N SER A 88 25.13 -0.42 16.70
CA SER A 88 24.81 0.92 16.18
C SER A 88 24.23 1.82 17.26
N SER A 89 24.46 3.12 17.12
CA SER A 89 24.02 4.16 18.04
C SER A 89 23.73 5.42 17.24
N THR A 90 22.69 6.15 17.64
CA THR A 90 22.37 7.46 17.04
C THR A 90 23.47 8.49 17.30
N GLY A 91 24.28 8.29 18.34
CA GLY A 91 25.19 9.29 18.90
C GLY A 91 24.56 10.10 20.03
N ASP A 92 23.29 9.87 20.37
CA ASP A 92 22.59 10.43 21.53
C ASP A 92 22.14 9.32 22.50
N GLU A 93 22.77 9.25 23.66
CA GLU A 93 22.52 8.19 24.66
C GLU A 93 21.06 8.17 25.14
N GLY A 94 20.41 9.34 25.21
CA GLY A 94 19.01 9.45 25.61
C GLY A 94 18.05 8.82 24.60
N THR A 95 18.29 9.04 23.31
CA THR A 95 17.55 8.44 22.21
C THR A 95 17.80 6.94 22.15
N ASP A 96 19.05 6.50 22.25
CA ASP A 96 19.41 5.08 22.26
C ASP A 96 18.77 4.33 23.44
N ASP A 97 18.76 4.95 24.63
CA ASP A 97 18.10 4.42 25.82
C ASP A 97 16.59 4.28 25.61
N ALA A 98 15.95 5.27 24.98
CA ALA A 98 14.53 5.26 24.70
C ALA A 98 14.16 4.13 23.72
N LEU A 99 14.94 3.96 22.65
CA LEU A 99 14.77 2.91 21.65
C LEU A 99 14.96 1.52 22.26
N ARG A 100 16.09 1.27 22.95
CA ARG A 100 16.33 0.00 23.67
C ARG A 100 15.22 -0.34 24.67
N LYS A 101 14.67 0.68 25.35
CA LYS A 101 13.56 0.49 26.29
C LYS A 101 12.25 0.16 25.57
N ALA A 102 12.02 0.68 24.35
CA ALA A 102 10.88 0.32 23.52
C ALA A 102 10.99 -1.14 23.07
N THR A 103 12.13 -1.54 22.50
CA THR A 103 12.43 -2.93 22.10
C THR A 103 12.28 -3.89 23.26
N GLY A 104 12.86 -3.54 24.42
CA GLY A 104 12.75 -4.35 25.63
C GLY A 104 11.31 -4.54 26.15
N ARG A 105 10.42 -3.56 25.94
CA ARG A 105 8.99 -3.71 26.29
C ARG A 105 8.31 -4.74 25.39
N LEU A 106 8.51 -4.64 24.09
CA LEU A 106 7.92 -5.58 23.12
C LEU A 106 8.40 -7.01 23.39
N LEU A 107 9.72 -7.19 23.57
CA LEU A 107 10.35 -8.46 23.93
C LEU A 107 9.89 -9.02 25.28
N ALA A 108 9.52 -8.16 26.24
CA ALA A 108 9.01 -8.60 27.53
C ALA A 108 7.52 -8.99 27.48
N ASP A 109 6.76 -8.45 26.53
CA ASP A 109 5.31 -8.61 26.48
C ASP A 109 4.84 -9.74 25.56
N VAL A 110 5.41 -9.86 24.35
CA VAL A 110 4.93 -10.78 23.30
C VAL A 110 5.30 -12.24 23.59
N PRO A 111 6.59 -12.62 23.73
CA PRO A 111 6.97 -14.03 23.91
C PRO A 111 6.24 -14.76 25.06
N PRO A 112 6.12 -14.22 26.29
CA PRO A 112 5.50 -14.98 27.38
C PRO A 112 3.98 -15.13 27.22
N LYS A 113 3.33 -14.27 26.44
CA LYS A 113 1.86 -14.31 26.24
C LYS A 113 1.47 -15.09 24.98
N CYS A 114 2.41 -15.29 24.06
CA CYS A 114 2.26 -16.08 22.85
C CYS A 114 2.95 -17.45 22.90
N ALA A 115 3.68 -17.75 23.99
CA ALA A 115 4.35 -19.04 24.16
C ALA A 115 3.37 -20.22 24.09
N GLY A 116 3.65 -21.16 23.19
CA GLY A 116 2.85 -22.37 23.00
C GLY A 116 1.57 -22.17 22.18
N ILE A 117 1.35 -20.98 21.61
CA ILE A 117 0.31 -20.73 20.60
C ILE A 117 0.87 -21.15 19.24
N ASP A 118 0.05 -21.85 18.46
CA ASP A 118 0.32 -22.05 17.04
C ASP A 118 0.05 -20.74 16.31
N LEU A 119 1.13 -20.06 15.90
CA LEU A 119 1.05 -18.73 15.31
C LEU A 119 0.42 -18.74 13.91
N SER A 120 0.32 -19.91 13.25
CA SER A 120 -0.43 -20.04 12.00
C SER A 120 -1.93 -19.82 12.19
N ILE A 121 -2.46 -20.14 13.37
CA ILE A 121 -3.85 -19.83 13.76
C ILE A 121 -4.05 -18.33 13.99
N LEU A 122 -2.97 -17.54 14.05
CA LEU A 122 -3.00 -16.08 14.05
C LEU A 122 -2.60 -15.48 12.69
N GLY A 123 -2.34 -16.33 11.69
CA GLY A 123 -1.99 -15.96 10.30
C GLY A 123 -0.51 -15.72 10.06
N PHE A 124 0.35 -16.03 11.04
CA PHE A 124 1.79 -15.92 10.85
C PHE A 124 2.38 -17.17 10.18
N PRO A 125 3.44 -17.04 9.36
CA PRO A 125 4.29 -15.86 9.21
C PRO A 125 3.65 -14.69 8.45
N GLY A 126 2.60 -14.91 7.66
CA GLY A 126 1.94 -13.85 6.90
C GLY A 126 2.95 -13.00 6.12
N PHE A 127 2.93 -11.68 6.34
CA PHE A 127 3.82 -10.72 5.69
C PHE A 127 5.21 -10.59 6.34
N CYS A 128 5.56 -11.45 7.28
CA CYS A 128 6.89 -11.44 7.89
C CYS A 128 7.98 -11.74 6.86
N ARG A 129 8.98 -10.86 6.78
CA ARG A 129 10.20 -11.10 6.02
C ARG A 129 11.12 -12.06 6.78
N ASN A 130 12.02 -12.76 6.07
CA ASN A 130 13.03 -13.65 6.65
C ASN A 130 12.48 -14.87 7.42
N VAL A 131 11.38 -15.47 6.94
CA VAL A 131 10.83 -16.70 7.52
C VAL A 131 11.86 -17.84 7.42
N PRO A 132 12.15 -18.57 8.51
CA PRO A 132 13.01 -19.73 8.46
C PRO A 132 12.40 -20.84 7.60
N VAL A 133 13.16 -21.36 6.64
CA VAL A 133 12.73 -22.44 5.73
C VAL A 133 12.91 -23.82 6.37
N ASP A 134 13.79 -23.93 7.37
CA ASP A 134 14.25 -25.20 7.95
C ASP A 134 13.64 -25.53 9.32
N ARG A 135 12.85 -24.62 9.91
CA ARG A 135 12.16 -24.83 11.18
C ARG A 135 10.80 -24.13 11.22
N PRO A 136 9.87 -24.59 12.07
CA PRO A 136 8.60 -23.91 12.28
C PRO A 136 8.79 -22.47 12.78
N PHE A 137 7.93 -21.56 12.32
CA PHE A 137 7.87 -20.19 12.78
C PHE A 137 7.43 -20.15 14.25
N ASP A 138 8.26 -19.54 15.10
CA ASP A 138 8.01 -19.49 16.55
C ASP A 138 7.91 -18.06 17.09
N THR A 139 7.77 -17.92 18.42
CA THR A 139 7.61 -16.62 19.07
C THR A 139 8.83 -15.70 18.95
N PHE A 140 10.02 -16.25 18.73
CA PHE A 140 11.21 -15.46 18.49
C PHE A 140 11.14 -14.85 17.09
N ASP A 141 10.79 -15.65 16.08
CA ASP A 141 10.61 -15.20 14.69
C ASP A 141 9.50 -14.14 14.58
N LEU A 142 8.39 -14.35 15.30
CA LEU A 142 7.34 -13.35 15.44
C LEU A 142 7.91 -12.04 15.97
N THR A 143 8.68 -12.07 17.04
CA THR A 143 9.17 -10.84 17.66
C THR A 143 10.13 -10.09 16.76
N ASP A 144 11.02 -10.81 16.08
CA ASP A 144 11.92 -10.24 15.07
C ASP A 144 11.13 -9.57 13.95
N CYS A 145 10.15 -10.28 13.37
CA CYS A 145 9.24 -9.75 12.36
C CYS A 145 8.52 -8.48 12.82
N LEU A 146 7.97 -8.46 14.04
CA LEU A 146 7.27 -7.29 14.58
C LEU A 146 8.22 -6.09 14.72
N LEU A 147 9.46 -6.31 15.17
CA LEU A 147 10.46 -5.26 15.33
C LEU A 147 10.90 -4.71 13.97
N THR A 148 11.34 -5.57 13.06
CA THR A 148 11.82 -5.17 11.72
C THR A 148 10.73 -4.43 10.96
N SER A 149 9.51 -4.97 10.91
CA SER A 149 8.40 -4.34 10.20
C SER A 149 8.01 -2.98 10.80
N SER A 150 8.06 -2.86 12.13
CA SER A 150 7.77 -1.59 12.81
C SER A 150 8.85 -0.55 12.53
N GLU A 151 10.13 -0.93 12.56
CA GLU A 151 11.24 -0.03 12.23
C GLU A 151 11.21 0.43 10.78
N GLU A 152 10.91 -0.47 9.83
CA GLU A 152 10.79 -0.12 8.41
C GLU A 152 9.71 0.94 8.18
N VAL A 153 8.51 0.74 8.74
CA VAL A 153 7.40 1.71 8.61
C VAL A 153 7.73 3.03 9.30
N VAL A 154 8.33 3.01 10.50
CA VAL A 154 8.72 4.23 11.19
C VAL A 154 9.82 4.98 10.43
N ALA A 155 10.82 4.29 9.88
CA ALA A 155 11.88 4.89 9.10
C ALA A 155 11.32 5.60 7.87
N LEU A 156 10.46 4.92 7.10
CA LEU A 156 9.78 5.47 5.93
C LEU A 156 8.98 6.72 6.28
N LEU A 157 8.16 6.67 7.32
CA LEU A 157 7.33 7.82 7.71
C LEU A 157 8.17 8.98 8.25
N ILE A 158 9.30 8.72 8.91
CA ILE A 158 10.23 9.76 9.32
C ILE A 158 10.95 10.37 8.10
N ASP A 159 11.19 9.63 7.03
CA ASP A 159 11.68 10.21 5.77
C ASP A 159 10.71 11.25 5.21
N PHE A 160 9.41 10.98 5.20
CA PHE A 160 8.38 11.97 4.82
C PHE A 160 8.34 13.18 5.77
N GLU A 161 8.39 12.94 7.08
CA GLU A 161 8.19 13.95 8.12
C GLU A 161 9.39 14.89 8.34
N GLN A 162 10.60 14.37 8.14
CA GLN A 162 11.85 15.00 8.53
C GLN A 162 12.80 15.13 7.34
N PRO A 163 12.47 15.93 6.32
CA PRO A 163 13.35 16.14 5.18
C PRO A 163 14.75 16.57 5.64
N SER A 164 15.76 16.03 4.97
CA SER A 164 17.15 16.41 5.19
C SER A 164 17.36 17.83 4.68
N VAL A 165 17.88 18.71 5.53
CA VAL A 165 18.25 20.07 5.14
C VAL A 165 19.65 20.43 5.65
N ASP A 166 20.35 21.29 4.91
CA ASP A 166 21.71 21.73 5.24
C ASP A 166 21.77 23.03 6.06
N PHE A 167 20.63 23.54 6.53
CA PHE A 167 20.54 24.85 7.18
C PHE A 167 19.81 24.83 8.52
N VAL A 168 20.09 25.84 9.34
CA VAL A 168 19.49 26.02 10.66
C VAL A 168 18.22 26.84 10.53
N PHE A 169 17.11 26.27 10.97
CA PHE A 169 15.80 26.91 10.90
C PHE A 169 15.63 28.04 11.90
N VAL A 170 14.91 29.08 11.48
CA VAL A 170 14.39 30.06 12.43
C VAL A 170 13.26 29.44 13.27
N ARG A 171 12.91 30.11 14.37
CA ARG A 171 11.93 29.57 15.33
C ARG A 171 10.58 29.19 14.68
N PRO A 172 9.97 29.99 13.77
CA PRO A 172 8.69 29.62 13.14
C PRO A 172 8.77 28.35 12.28
N GLU A 173 9.80 28.22 11.46
CA GLU A 173 10.07 27.04 10.63
C GLU A 173 10.25 25.78 11.48
N ARG A 174 11.05 25.87 12.56
CA ARG A 174 11.22 24.76 13.51
C ARG A 174 9.90 24.32 14.15
N VAL A 175 9.03 25.28 14.50
CA VAL A 175 7.70 24.96 15.05
C VAL A 175 6.84 24.26 14.02
N CYS A 176 6.81 24.75 12.77
CA CYS A 176 6.09 24.09 11.69
C CYS A 176 6.60 22.67 11.46
N ARG A 177 7.90 22.48 11.28
CA ARG A 177 8.51 21.15 11.04
C ARG A 177 8.22 20.16 12.19
N ASN A 178 8.39 20.58 13.44
CA ASN A 178 8.06 19.74 14.59
C ASN A 178 6.57 19.38 14.61
N ASP A 179 5.68 20.35 14.37
CA ASP A 179 4.24 20.06 14.33
C ASP A 179 3.86 19.18 13.14
N VAL A 180 4.51 19.27 11.98
CA VAL A 180 4.30 18.30 10.89
C VAL A 180 4.58 16.90 11.40
N SER A 181 5.81 16.65 11.84
CA SER A 181 6.25 15.32 12.27
C SER A 181 5.44 14.76 13.45
N VAL A 182 5.24 15.52 14.52
CA VAL A 182 4.49 15.04 15.70
C VAL A 182 3.01 14.82 15.38
N LYS A 183 2.41 15.57 14.45
CA LYS A 183 0.98 15.45 14.15
C LYS A 183 0.71 14.34 13.13
N SER A 184 1.57 14.15 12.13
CA SER A 184 1.48 13.06 11.16
C SER A 184 1.73 11.70 11.81
N SER A 185 2.74 11.55 12.68
CA SER A 185 2.95 10.29 13.40
C SER A 185 1.78 9.95 14.34
N ARG A 186 1.12 10.97 14.90
CA ARG A 186 -0.13 10.83 15.67
C ARG A 186 -1.36 10.57 14.82
N LEU A 187 -1.33 10.93 13.54
CA LEU A 187 -2.35 10.57 12.57
C LEU A 187 -2.26 9.06 12.33
N PHE A 188 -1.08 8.58 11.92
CA PHE A 188 -0.78 7.16 11.74
C PHE A 188 -1.16 6.33 12.99
N THR A 189 -0.58 6.67 14.14
CA THR A 189 -0.77 5.85 15.36
C THR A 189 -2.19 5.93 15.91
N GLY A 190 -2.91 7.03 15.65
CA GLY A 190 -4.30 7.21 16.07
C GLY A 190 -5.26 6.39 15.22
N GLU A 191 -5.09 6.42 13.90
CA GLU A 191 -5.88 5.59 12.97
C GLU A 191 -5.59 4.11 13.17
N PHE A 192 -4.31 3.74 13.22
CA PHE A 192 -3.88 2.37 13.47
C PHE A 192 -4.53 1.80 14.74
N GLU A 193 -4.49 2.53 15.86
CA GLU A 193 -5.11 2.11 17.12
C GLU A 193 -6.64 1.96 17.00
N ALA A 194 -7.30 2.85 16.26
CA ALA A 194 -8.75 2.76 16.03
C ALA A 194 -9.12 1.48 15.27
N ARG A 195 -8.44 1.21 14.14
CA ARG A 195 -8.67 0.02 13.31
C ARG A 195 -8.29 -1.26 14.04
N GLN A 196 -7.17 -1.29 14.76
CA GLN A 196 -6.77 -2.40 15.63
C GLN A 196 -7.82 -2.72 16.68
N ASN A 197 -8.37 -1.69 17.35
CA ASN A 197 -9.44 -1.88 18.32
C ASN A 197 -10.75 -2.35 17.70
N CYS A 198 -11.03 -1.98 16.46
CA CYS A 198 -12.12 -2.53 15.66
C CYS A 198 -11.91 -4.03 15.43
N LEU A 199 -10.77 -4.44 14.88
CA LEU A 199 -10.44 -5.85 14.62
C LEU A 199 -10.49 -6.71 15.89
N ILE A 200 -9.91 -6.23 17.00
CA ILE A 200 -9.96 -6.94 18.29
C ILE A 200 -11.41 -7.09 18.79
N ARG A 201 -12.29 -6.11 18.56
CA ARG A 201 -13.71 -6.21 18.90
C ARG A 201 -14.42 -7.22 18.00
N GLN A 202 -14.08 -7.28 16.73
CA GLN A 202 -14.61 -8.26 15.77
C GLN A 202 -14.20 -9.68 16.15
N LEU A 203 -12.91 -9.92 16.44
CA LEU A 203 -12.39 -11.20 16.95
C LEU A 203 -13.02 -11.61 18.29
N LYS A 204 -13.46 -10.64 19.10
CA LYS A 204 -14.21 -10.86 20.35
C LYS A 204 -15.71 -11.04 20.13
N GLN A 205 -16.18 -11.04 18.88
CA GLN A 205 -17.59 -11.08 18.49
C GLN A 205 -18.43 -9.98 19.17
N LYS A 206 -17.82 -8.80 19.38
CA LYS A 206 -18.48 -7.63 19.99
C LYS A 206 -19.11 -6.69 18.96
N ILE A 207 -18.74 -6.82 17.70
CA ILE A 207 -19.29 -6.09 16.54
C ILE A 207 -19.56 -7.11 15.42
N SER A 208 -20.36 -6.72 14.41
CA SER A 208 -20.74 -7.63 13.31
C SER A 208 -19.53 -8.07 12.50
N GLU A 209 -19.58 -9.26 11.92
CA GLU A 209 -18.61 -9.71 10.92
C GLU A 209 -18.69 -8.86 9.64
N ASP A 210 -19.85 -8.27 9.33
CA ASP A 210 -20.04 -7.34 8.20
C ASP A 210 -19.30 -6.00 8.38
N VAL A 211 -18.81 -5.70 9.60
CA VAL A 211 -17.98 -4.51 9.84
C VAL A 211 -16.62 -4.76 9.22
N ASP A 212 -16.27 -3.96 8.23
CA ASP A 212 -14.95 -4.00 7.63
C ASP A 212 -14.05 -2.95 8.29
N CYS A 213 -13.31 -3.37 9.31
CA CYS A 213 -12.38 -2.50 10.03
C CYS A 213 -11.22 -1.96 9.15
N ARG A 214 -11.05 -2.50 7.94
CA ARG A 214 -10.03 -2.10 6.97
C ARG A 214 -10.60 -1.24 5.83
N LEU A 215 -11.91 -1.26 5.62
CA LEU A 215 -12.55 -0.47 4.57
C LEU A 215 -12.18 1.00 4.69
N GLU A 216 -11.98 1.61 3.53
CA GLU A 216 -11.79 3.03 3.35
C GLU A 216 -12.70 3.51 2.21
N GLU A 217 -13.86 4.06 2.54
CA GLU A 217 -14.73 4.67 1.52
C GLU A 217 -14.28 6.10 1.15
N ASN A 218 -13.78 6.86 2.13
CA ASN A 218 -13.41 8.27 1.98
C ASN A 218 -12.57 8.76 3.18
N ILE A 219 -11.66 9.73 2.96
CA ILE A 219 -10.91 10.45 4.01
C ILE A 219 -11.81 11.04 5.12
N ASP A 220 -12.98 11.56 4.77
CA ASP A 220 -13.93 12.16 5.72
C ASP A 220 -15.00 11.16 6.20
N ALA A 221 -15.03 9.96 5.60
CA ALA A 221 -15.97 8.89 5.93
C ALA A 221 -15.27 7.54 5.71
N PRO A 222 -14.51 7.04 6.71
CA PRO A 222 -13.73 5.82 6.59
C PRO A 222 -14.58 4.61 6.18
N GLY A 223 -15.84 4.59 6.61
CA GLY A 223 -16.82 3.63 6.11
C GLY A 223 -16.67 2.24 6.71
N THR A 224 -16.04 2.09 7.89
CA THR A 224 -15.80 0.75 8.46
C THR A 224 -17.08 -0.03 8.78
N GLY A 225 -18.20 0.67 8.88
CA GLY A 225 -19.48 0.12 9.33
C GLY A 225 -19.64 0.10 10.86
N ASP A 226 -18.63 0.52 11.62
CA ASP A 226 -18.71 0.78 13.06
C ASP A 226 -18.54 2.28 13.35
N PRO A 227 -19.62 3.02 13.67
CA PRO A 227 -19.57 4.48 13.86
C PRO A 227 -18.56 4.93 14.92
N GLY A 228 -18.33 4.11 15.96
CA GLY A 228 -17.35 4.41 16.99
C GLY A 228 -15.90 4.35 16.49
N THR A 229 -15.61 3.46 15.54
CA THR A 229 -14.30 3.40 14.86
C THR A 229 -14.16 4.58 13.92
N ASP A 230 -15.19 4.85 13.10
CA ASP A 230 -15.18 5.95 12.13
C ASP A 230 -14.96 7.30 12.82
N ASP A 231 -15.64 7.56 13.95
CA ASP A 231 -15.47 8.77 14.74
C ASP A 231 -14.02 8.94 15.25
N LEU A 232 -13.37 7.84 15.64
CA LEU A 232 -11.99 7.85 16.12
C LEU A 232 -10.99 8.12 14.99
N ILE A 233 -11.22 7.52 13.81
CA ILE A 233 -10.41 7.73 12.62
C ILE A 233 -10.52 9.19 12.16
N VAL A 234 -11.74 9.71 11.99
CA VAL A 234 -11.98 11.12 11.61
C VAL A 234 -11.38 12.09 12.63
N ALA A 235 -11.45 11.77 13.92
CA ALA A 235 -10.81 12.57 14.96
C ALA A 235 -9.27 12.54 14.87
N ALA A 236 -8.70 11.38 14.53
CA ALA A 236 -7.26 11.21 14.30
C ALA A 236 -6.80 12.01 13.06
N HIS A 237 -7.57 12.05 11.97
CA HIS A 237 -7.21 12.82 10.78
C HIS A 237 -7.43 14.32 11.00
N GLY A 238 -8.67 14.72 11.24
CA GLY A 238 -9.07 16.12 11.18
C GLY A 238 -8.40 17.00 12.22
N SER A 239 -8.19 16.49 13.44
CA SER A 239 -7.53 17.25 14.51
C SER A 239 -6.04 17.51 14.20
N LYS A 240 -5.37 16.54 13.57
CA LYS A 240 -3.92 16.58 13.32
C LYS A 240 -3.61 17.42 12.07
N LEU A 241 -4.33 17.19 10.98
CA LEU A 241 -4.17 17.96 9.74
C LEU A 241 -4.48 19.46 9.94
N ARG A 242 -5.49 19.79 10.77
CA ARG A 242 -5.76 21.18 11.16
C ARG A 242 -4.62 21.79 11.99
N ALA A 243 -4.00 21.01 12.87
CA ALA A 243 -2.88 21.50 13.67
C ALA A 243 -1.66 21.81 12.79
N ILE A 244 -1.35 20.95 11.82
CA ILE A 244 -0.31 21.21 10.79
C ILE A 244 -0.63 22.51 10.05
N SER A 245 -1.87 22.67 9.61
CA SER A 245 -2.31 23.87 8.89
C SER A 245 -2.07 25.15 9.69
N ASN A 246 -2.38 25.12 10.98
CA ASN A 246 -2.22 26.27 11.86
C ASN A 246 -0.75 26.59 12.16
N ALA A 247 0.10 25.56 12.26
CA ALA A 247 1.53 25.74 12.54
C ALA A 247 2.30 26.26 11.33
N CYS A 248 1.91 25.83 10.12
CA CYS A 248 2.65 26.08 8.89
C CYS A 248 2.03 27.14 7.98
N GLY A 249 0.83 27.67 8.28
CA GLY A 249 0.10 28.59 7.41
C GLY A 249 0.76 29.94 7.08
N HIS A 250 1.92 30.23 7.68
CA HIS A 250 2.72 31.43 7.40
C HIS A 250 4.17 31.12 7.01
N ILE A 251 4.50 29.84 6.79
CA ILE A 251 5.84 29.35 6.46
C ILE A 251 5.86 28.96 4.98
N PHE A 252 6.93 29.31 4.28
CA PHE A 252 7.20 28.74 2.97
C PHE A 252 7.68 27.31 3.19
N LEU A 253 6.94 26.34 2.67
CA LEU A 253 7.20 24.94 2.98
C LEU A 253 8.53 24.43 2.41
N ASP A 254 9.02 25.08 1.35
CA ASP A 254 10.36 24.92 0.80
C ASP A 254 11.45 25.24 1.84
N ASP A 255 11.23 26.27 2.67
CA ASP A 255 12.13 26.65 3.76
C ASP A 255 12.13 25.60 4.90
N VAL A 256 11.18 24.67 4.93
CA VAL A 256 11.17 23.52 5.87
C VAL A 256 11.49 22.18 5.20
N GLY A 257 11.93 22.21 3.94
CA GLY A 257 12.43 21.05 3.21
C GLY A 257 11.39 20.29 2.37
N PHE A 258 10.15 20.80 2.25
CA PHE A 258 9.17 20.22 1.33
C PHE A 258 9.37 20.72 -0.11
N PRO A 259 8.95 19.98 -1.15
CA PRO A 259 8.11 18.78 -1.14
C PRO A 259 8.78 17.49 -0.61
N ASN A 260 10.12 17.37 -0.62
CA ASN A 260 10.82 16.13 -0.23
C ASN A 260 10.27 14.91 -1.00
N MET A 261 9.80 13.88 -0.28
CA MET A 261 9.15 12.69 -0.85
C MET A 261 7.68 12.94 -1.21
N CYS A 262 7.12 14.12 -0.93
CA CYS A 262 5.77 14.44 -1.36
C CYS A 262 5.73 14.78 -2.85
N PRO A 263 4.62 14.45 -3.54
CA PRO A 263 4.39 14.93 -4.89
C PRO A 263 4.26 16.46 -4.91
N ALA A 264 4.93 17.11 -5.85
CA ALA A 264 4.90 18.56 -5.97
C ALA A 264 3.73 18.97 -6.90
N PRO A 265 2.67 19.61 -6.40
CA PRO A 265 1.47 19.95 -7.19
C PRO A 265 1.70 21.11 -8.17
N GLY A 266 2.95 21.44 -8.46
CA GLY A 266 3.27 22.45 -9.42
C GLY A 266 3.20 23.87 -8.86
N GLY A 267 4.36 24.50 -8.75
CA GLY A 267 4.48 25.92 -8.45
C GLY A 267 5.87 26.23 -7.94
N ASN A 268 6.18 27.52 -7.79
CA ASN A 268 7.41 27.96 -7.11
C ASN A 268 7.29 27.91 -5.57
N VAL A 269 6.13 27.50 -5.05
CA VAL A 269 5.85 27.44 -3.62
C VAL A 269 5.03 26.20 -3.37
N TYR A 270 5.52 25.30 -2.51
CA TYR A 270 4.77 24.11 -2.13
C TYR A 270 3.55 24.51 -1.27
N PRO A 271 2.31 24.23 -1.72
CA PRO A 271 1.12 24.69 -1.04
C PRO A 271 0.81 23.83 0.19
N LEU A 272 0.28 24.46 1.23
CA LEU A 272 -0.11 23.80 2.47
C LEU A 272 -1.17 22.70 2.27
N THR A 273 -2.02 22.81 1.25
CA THR A 273 -3.00 21.77 0.90
C THR A 273 -2.30 20.50 0.44
N ALA A 274 -1.30 20.59 -0.43
CA ALA A 274 -0.55 19.42 -0.89
C ALA A 274 0.29 18.78 0.22
N LEU A 275 0.83 19.58 1.16
CA LEU A 275 1.45 19.00 2.34
C LEU A 275 0.46 18.14 3.15
N ARG A 276 -0.78 18.61 3.31
CA ARG A 276 -1.80 17.85 4.06
C ARG A 276 -2.20 16.56 3.33
N GLU A 277 -2.36 16.64 2.02
CA GLU A 277 -2.71 15.49 1.19
C GLU A 277 -1.58 14.46 1.19
N CYS A 278 -0.32 14.89 1.03
CA CYS A 278 0.84 14.02 1.15
C CYS A 278 0.91 13.36 2.55
N MET A 279 0.89 14.15 3.63
CA MET A 279 0.95 13.60 5.00
C MET A 279 -0.25 12.71 5.34
N PHE A 280 -1.38 12.90 4.68
CA PHE A 280 -2.50 11.98 4.82
C PHE A 280 -2.22 10.70 4.04
N SER A 281 -1.96 10.80 2.74
CA SER A 281 -1.83 9.66 1.83
C SER A 281 -0.71 8.72 2.25
N SER A 282 0.50 9.24 2.52
CA SER A 282 1.66 8.44 2.90
C SER A 282 1.40 7.70 4.22
N HIS A 283 0.97 8.42 5.26
CA HIS A 283 0.72 7.82 6.58
C HIS A 283 -0.50 6.89 6.59
N HIS A 284 -1.53 7.16 5.80
CA HIS A 284 -2.70 6.30 5.70
C HIS A 284 -2.35 4.96 5.04
N PHE A 285 -1.70 5.02 3.87
CA PHE A 285 -1.33 3.83 3.11
C PHE A 285 -0.40 2.90 3.91
N ASP A 286 0.67 3.45 4.50
CA ASP A 286 1.58 2.67 5.33
C ASP A 286 0.93 2.18 6.63
N MET A 287 -0.14 2.82 7.09
CA MET A 287 -0.91 2.34 8.24
C MET A 287 -1.70 1.08 7.90
N ILE A 288 -2.33 1.01 6.72
CA ILE A 288 -3.00 -0.20 6.25
C ILE A 288 -1.98 -1.33 6.10
N ARG A 289 -0.81 -1.06 5.49
CA ARG A 289 0.32 -2.01 5.44
C ARG A 289 0.62 -2.61 6.80
N PHE A 290 0.76 -1.73 7.77
CA PHE A 290 1.17 -2.11 9.11
C PHE A 290 0.05 -2.87 9.83
N LEU A 291 -1.21 -2.58 9.52
CA LEU A 291 -2.38 -3.34 10.00
C LEU A 291 -2.34 -4.79 9.51
N ASP A 292 -1.92 -5.01 8.27
CA ASP A 292 -1.80 -6.34 7.63
C ASP A 292 -0.74 -7.20 8.29
N ILE A 293 0.44 -6.63 8.51
CA ILE A 293 1.54 -7.33 9.19
C ILE A 293 1.13 -7.77 10.60
N MET A 294 0.32 -6.95 11.29
CA MET A 294 -0.06 -7.18 12.68
C MET A 294 -1.27 -8.09 12.84
N ASN A 295 -2.15 -8.14 11.83
CA ASN A 295 -3.33 -9.02 11.82
C ASN A 295 -3.48 -9.72 10.46
N PRO A 296 -2.55 -10.61 10.09
CA PRO A 296 -2.51 -11.22 8.77
C PRO A 296 -3.77 -12.05 8.46
N LEU A 297 -4.41 -12.67 9.46
CA LEU A 297 -5.70 -13.38 9.24
C LEU A 297 -6.87 -12.50 8.87
N THR A 298 -6.76 -11.21 9.13
CA THR A 298 -7.79 -10.25 8.74
C THR A 298 -7.46 -9.62 7.40
N THR A 299 -6.26 -9.88 6.86
CA THR A 299 -5.88 -9.43 5.54
C THR A 299 -6.66 -10.24 4.53
N LYS A 300 -7.35 -9.52 3.65
CA LYS A 300 -8.24 -10.11 2.69
C LYS A 300 -7.45 -10.45 1.44
N CYS A 301 -6.51 -11.39 1.57
CA CYS A 301 -6.04 -12.08 0.38
C CYS A 301 -7.27 -12.65 -0.34
N GLY A 302 -7.43 -12.35 -1.63
CA GLY A 302 -8.61 -12.79 -2.38
C GLY A 302 -9.80 -11.84 -2.26
N ASN A 303 -9.58 -10.54 -2.07
CA ASN A 303 -10.63 -9.54 -2.12
C ASN A 303 -10.92 -9.03 -3.54
N GLY A 304 -10.07 -9.38 -4.50
CA GLY A 304 -10.16 -9.03 -5.91
C GLY A 304 -9.38 -7.77 -6.30
N ASP A 305 -8.77 -7.10 -5.34
CA ASP A 305 -7.94 -5.91 -5.51
C ASP A 305 -6.52 -6.27 -5.08
N LEU A 306 -5.56 -6.16 -6.01
CA LEU A 306 -4.16 -6.42 -5.72
C LEU A 306 -3.62 -5.35 -4.74
N ASP A 307 -3.45 -5.73 -3.47
CA ASP A 307 -2.82 -4.86 -2.50
C ASP A 307 -1.30 -4.87 -2.68
N PHE A 308 -0.63 -3.77 -2.37
CA PHE A 308 0.82 -3.62 -2.52
C PHE A 308 1.65 -4.57 -1.61
N THR A 309 1.00 -5.33 -0.73
CA THR A 309 1.62 -6.38 0.09
C THR A 309 1.44 -7.77 -0.52
N GLU A 310 0.62 -7.90 -1.54
CA GLU A 310 0.24 -9.12 -2.22
C GLU A 310 1.03 -9.24 -3.53
N GLN A 311 1.48 -10.45 -3.87
CA GLN A 311 2.07 -10.71 -5.18
C GLN A 311 0.99 -10.99 -6.22
N CYS A 312 -0.22 -11.28 -5.79
CA CYS A 312 -1.39 -11.57 -6.60
C CYS A 312 -2.64 -11.42 -5.73
N ASP A 313 -3.78 -11.12 -6.36
CA ASP A 313 -5.10 -11.31 -5.76
C ASP A 313 -6.02 -11.80 -6.89
N ASP A 314 -6.54 -13.02 -6.76
CA ASP A 314 -7.45 -13.61 -7.76
C ASP A 314 -8.92 -13.58 -7.32
N GLY A 315 -9.23 -12.83 -6.26
CA GLY A 315 -10.59 -12.67 -5.72
C GLY A 315 -11.07 -13.85 -4.89
N ASP A 316 -10.19 -14.77 -4.51
CA ASP A 316 -10.50 -15.83 -3.55
C ASP A 316 -9.34 -16.10 -2.58
N ASN A 317 -9.67 -16.55 -1.36
CA ASN A 317 -8.69 -16.78 -0.28
C ASN A 317 -8.34 -18.26 -0.13
N THR A 318 -8.50 -19.03 -1.20
CA THR A 318 -8.36 -20.48 -1.19
C THR A 318 -7.22 -20.91 -2.09
N THR A 319 -6.37 -21.81 -1.59
CA THR A 319 -5.42 -22.49 -2.49
C THR A 319 -6.16 -23.57 -3.26
N GLU A 320 -6.70 -23.18 -4.40
CA GLU A 320 -7.23 -24.13 -5.37
C GLU A 320 -6.09 -24.64 -6.26
N PRO A 321 -5.98 -25.97 -6.45
CA PRO A 321 -5.08 -26.53 -7.45
C PRO A 321 -5.22 -25.84 -8.80
N GLY A 322 -4.08 -25.53 -9.41
CA GLY A 322 -4.04 -24.86 -10.71
C GLY A 322 -4.16 -23.33 -10.67
N LYS A 323 -4.34 -22.69 -9.51
CA LYS A 323 -4.29 -21.22 -9.40
C LYS A 323 -2.86 -20.71 -9.21
N LEU A 324 -2.57 -19.56 -9.79
CA LEU A 324 -1.32 -18.83 -9.63
C LEU A 324 -1.24 -18.23 -8.22
N CYS A 325 -2.36 -17.73 -7.70
CA CYS A 325 -2.38 -17.11 -6.39
C CYS A 325 -2.59 -18.12 -5.27
N ARG A 326 -1.72 -18.10 -4.27
CA ARG A 326 -1.87 -18.90 -3.06
C ARG A 326 -2.76 -18.17 -2.05
N PHE A 327 -3.21 -18.90 -1.02
CA PHE A 327 -4.05 -18.34 0.05
C PHE A 327 -3.37 -17.24 0.88
N ASP A 328 -2.05 -17.14 0.80
CA ASP A 328 -1.23 -16.11 1.44
C ASP A 328 -0.86 -14.97 0.48
N CYS A 329 -1.49 -14.94 -0.70
CA CYS A 329 -1.27 -13.97 -1.77
C CYS A 329 0.18 -13.91 -2.27
N SER A 330 0.90 -15.02 -2.12
CA SER A 330 2.13 -15.26 -2.86
C SER A 330 1.84 -15.96 -4.18
N ILE A 331 2.67 -15.70 -5.19
CA ILE A 331 2.58 -16.38 -6.48
C ILE A 331 3.18 -17.78 -6.33
N ASN A 332 2.48 -18.81 -6.82
CA ASN A 332 3.09 -20.10 -7.12
C ASN A 332 4.00 -19.97 -8.36
N ALA A 333 5.27 -19.70 -8.11
CA ALA A 333 6.28 -19.51 -9.16
C ALA A 333 6.75 -20.81 -9.83
N ASN A 334 6.33 -21.99 -9.35
CA ASN A 334 6.80 -23.28 -9.87
C ASN A 334 5.93 -23.74 -11.04
N CYS A 335 6.24 -23.27 -12.24
CA CYS A 335 5.60 -23.78 -13.45
C CYS A 335 5.65 -25.32 -13.53
N GLY A 336 4.51 -25.92 -13.88
CA GLY A 336 4.31 -27.35 -13.94
C GLY A 336 3.98 -28.03 -12.61
N ASP A 337 3.79 -27.27 -11.53
CA ASP A 337 3.42 -27.74 -10.18
C ASP A 337 2.07 -27.13 -9.73
N PRO A 338 0.95 -27.44 -10.42
CA PRO A 338 -0.38 -26.95 -10.07
C PRO A 338 -0.88 -27.44 -8.71
N LEU A 339 -0.28 -28.48 -8.13
CA LEU A 339 -0.62 -28.97 -6.81
C LEU A 339 0.20 -28.30 -5.69
N ASP A 340 1.07 -27.35 -6.05
CA ASP A 340 1.94 -26.59 -5.16
C ASP A 340 2.73 -27.47 -4.18
N THR A 341 3.30 -28.57 -4.68
CA THR A 341 4.04 -29.55 -3.87
C THR A 341 5.53 -29.24 -3.75
N GLY A 342 6.01 -28.24 -4.49
CA GLY A 342 7.41 -27.82 -4.62
C GLY A 342 8.18 -28.56 -5.71
N THR A 343 7.58 -29.54 -6.40
CA THR A 343 8.25 -30.33 -7.44
C THR A 343 7.25 -30.84 -8.48
N ILE A 344 7.63 -30.86 -9.76
CA ILE A 344 6.81 -31.46 -10.83
C ILE A 344 6.77 -32.99 -10.66
N SER A 345 5.60 -33.54 -10.38
CA SER A 345 5.35 -34.97 -10.19
C SER A 345 4.39 -35.56 -11.24
N THR A 346 4.15 -36.87 -11.19
CA THR A 346 3.14 -37.51 -12.04
C THR A 346 1.71 -37.05 -11.73
N SER A 347 1.47 -36.59 -10.49
CA SER A 347 0.18 -36.06 -10.08
C SER A 347 -0.10 -34.72 -10.76
N ASP A 348 0.92 -33.88 -10.92
CA ASP A 348 0.86 -32.61 -11.65
C ASP A 348 0.56 -32.84 -13.13
N ALA A 349 1.24 -33.80 -13.76
CA ALA A 349 0.97 -34.18 -15.14
C ALA A 349 -0.49 -34.65 -15.34
N LEU A 350 -1.05 -35.37 -14.37
CA LEU A 350 -2.46 -35.80 -14.40
C LEU A 350 -3.40 -34.59 -14.24
N PHE A 351 -3.08 -33.66 -13.34
CA PHE A 351 -3.86 -32.44 -13.16
C PHE A 351 -3.87 -31.58 -14.44
N ILE A 352 -2.71 -31.35 -15.04
CA ILE A 352 -2.57 -30.62 -16.32
C ILE A 352 -3.37 -31.32 -17.43
N LEU A 353 -3.34 -32.66 -17.47
CA LEU A 353 -4.14 -33.43 -18.44
C LEU A 353 -5.64 -33.21 -18.21
N HIS A 354 -6.10 -33.18 -16.97
CA HIS A 354 -7.49 -32.88 -16.63
C HIS A 354 -7.88 -31.46 -17.04
N ALA A 355 -7.01 -30.47 -16.80
CA ALA A 355 -7.22 -29.10 -17.24
C ALA A 355 -7.31 -29.00 -18.78
N ALA A 356 -6.42 -29.69 -19.50
CA ALA A 356 -6.41 -29.73 -20.96
C ALA A 356 -7.70 -30.30 -21.60
N ILE A 357 -8.42 -31.16 -20.87
CA ILE A 357 -9.72 -31.71 -21.32
C ILE A 357 -10.92 -31.04 -20.67
N GLY A 358 -10.70 -29.95 -19.91
CA GLY A 358 -11.75 -29.15 -19.27
C GLY A 358 -12.44 -29.81 -18.08
N LEU A 359 -11.76 -30.75 -17.40
CA LEU A 359 -12.24 -31.32 -16.13
C LEU A 359 -11.83 -30.48 -14.91
N GLU A 360 -10.73 -29.73 -15.03
CA GLU A 360 -10.20 -28.81 -14.01
C GLU A 360 -9.90 -27.46 -14.68
N SER A 361 -9.68 -26.41 -13.88
CA SER A 361 -9.10 -25.15 -14.35
C SER A 361 -7.64 -25.06 -13.94
N CYS A 362 -6.80 -24.45 -14.78
CA CYS A 362 -5.46 -24.08 -14.40
C CYS A 362 -5.06 -22.77 -15.07
N ASP A 363 -4.29 -21.95 -14.38
CA ASP A 363 -3.72 -20.72 -14.91
C ASP A 363 -2.62 -21.04 -15.92
N LEU A 364 -2.60 -20.29 -17.02
CA LEU A 364 -1.66 -20.50 -18.12
C LEU A 364 -0.21 -20.43 -17.64
N SER A 365 0.12 -19.46 -16.78
CA SER A 365 1.45 -19.30 -16.18
C SER A 365 1.94 -20.53 -15.40
N LEU A 366 1.03 -21.39 -14.96
CA LEU A 366 1.34 -22.57 -14.15
C LEU A 366 1.30 -23.87 -14.96
N CYS A 367 0.36 -24.00 -15.90
CA CYS A 367 0.11 -25.25 -16.63
C CYS A 367 0.45 -25.25 -18.12
N ASP A 368 0.85 -24.12 -18.72
CA ASP A 368 1.39 -24.10 -20.08
C ASP A 368 2.91 -24.32 -20.02
N LEU A 369 3.33 -25.59 -20.13
CA LEU A 369 4.75 -25.95 -19.96
C LEU A 369 5.55 -25.75 -21.26
N ASN A 370 4.86 -25.56 -22.39
CA ASN A 370 5.48 -25.45 -23.71
C ASN A 370 5.47 -24.00 -24.25
N GLY A 371 4.69 -23.11 -23.65
CA GLY A 371 4.64 -21.66 -23.91
C GLY A 371 3.83 -21.29 -25.14
N ASP A 372 2.91 -22.14 -25.59
CA ASP A 372 2.08 -21.89 -26.77
C ASP A 372 0.81 -21.07 -26.49
N GLY A 373 0.57 -20.73 -25.21
CA GLY A 373 -0.59 -19.98 -24.73
C GLY A 373 -1.82 -20.86 -24.49
N PHE A 374 -1.70 -22.18 -24.56
CA PHE A 374 -2.80 -23.12 -24.35
C PHE A 374 -2.41 -24.26 -23.43
N ILE A 375 -3.29 -24.64 -22.50
CA ILE A 375 -3.12 -25.86 -21.72
C ILE A 375 -3.65 -27.04 -22.53
N THR A 376 -2.74 -27.89 -23.00
CA THR A 376 -3.05 -29.04 -23.85
C THR A 376 -2.45 -30.34 -23.29
N VAL A 377 -2.73 -31.47 -23.97
CA VAL A 377 -2.11 -32.76 -23.64
C VAL A 377 -0.58 -32.72 -23.81
N VAL A 378 -0.06 -31.80 -24.62
CA VAL A 378 1.39 -31.61 -24.81
C VAL A 378 2.03 -31.15 -23.49
N ASP A 379 1.39 -30.26 -22.76
CA ASP A 379 1.88 -29.74 -21.48
C ASP A 379 1.92 -30.83 -20.41
N ALA A 380 0.86 -31.64 -20.35
CA ALA A 380 0.82 -32.82 -19.49
C ALA A 380 1.93 -33.84 -19.85
N GLN A 381 2.24 -33.99 -21.14
CA GLN A 381 3.34 -34.84 -21.59
C GLN A 381 4.69 -34.28 -21.13
N VAL A 382 4.93 -32.97 -21.24
CA VAL A 382 6.15 -32.32 -20.76
C VAL A 382 6.33 -32.53 -19.25
N ALA A 383 5.28 -32.29 -18.46
CA ALA A 383 5.31 -32.54 -17.01
C ALA A 383 5.66 -34.00 -16.69
N LEU A 384 5.08 -34.96 -17.42
CA LEU A 384 5.35 -36.38 -17.23
C LEU A 384 6.79 -36.78 -17.58
N LEU A 385 7.38 -36.20 -18.62
CA LEU A 385 8.78 -36.42 -18.98
C LEU A 385 9.70 -35.95 -17.85
N ILE A 386 9.45 -34.76 -17.30
CA ILE A 386 10.22 -34.20 -16.19
C ILE A 386 10.07 -35.06 -14.94
N ALA A 387 8.83 -35.42 -14.57
CA ALA A 387 8.55 -36.28 -13.42
C ALA A 387 9.20 -37.67 -13.53
N ALA A 388 9.41 -38.17 -14.75
CA ALA A 388 10.11 -39.43 -15.02
C ALA A 388 11.65 -39.30 -15.02
N GLY A 389 12.19 -38.10 -14.81
CA GLY A 389 13.62 -37.81 -14.87
C GLY A 389 14.19 -37.82 -16.30
N LEU A 390 13.34 -37.59 -17.30
CA LEU A 390 13.76 -37.41 -18.69
C LEU A 390 14.03 -35.93 -18.96
N ASP A 391 14.92 -35.68 -19.93
CA ASP A 391 15.28 -34.32 -20.32
C ASP A 391 14.15 -33.71 -21.16
N ALA A 392 13.53 -32.65 -20.63
CA ALA A 392 12.50 -31.86 -21.29
C ALA A 392 12.70 -30.39 -20.93
N THR A 393 12.46 -29.50 -21.90
CA THR A 393 12.58 -28.05 -21.72
C THR A 393 11.25 -27.50 -21.23
N LEU A 394 11.27 -26.77 -20.11
CA LEU A 394 10.16 -25.94 -19.67
C LEU A 394 10.24 -24.60 -20.37
N ASN A 395 9.23 -24.27 -21.16
CA ASN A 395 9.05 -22.98 -21.82
C ASN A 395 7.83 -22.29 -21.24
N CYS A 396 7.79 -22.17 -19.93
CA CYS A 396 6.64 -21.60 -19.26
C CYS A 396 6.47 -20.15 -19.68
N PRO A 397 5.24 -19.69 -19.94
CA PRO A 397 4.94 -18.27 -19.86
C PRO A 397 5.49 -17.78 -18.53
N ALA A 398 6.17 -16.64 -18.53
CA ALA A 398 6.52 -16.02 -17.26
C ALA A 398 5.23 -15.97 -16.42
N PRO A 399 5.26 -16.38 -15.14
CA PRO A 399 4.15 -16.06 -14.26
C PRO A 399 3.88 -14.58 -14.44
N LEU A 400 2.63 -14.20 -14.73
CA LEU A 400 2.22 -12.80 -14.96
C LEU A 400 2.98 -12.00 -13.93
N SER A 401 4.05 -11.38 -14.41
CA SER A 401 5.05 -10.84 -13.56
C SER A 401 4.50 -9.47 -13.36
N LEU A 402 3.71 -9.31 -12.30
CA LEU A 402 3.36 -8.00 -11.78
C LEU A 402 4.60 -7.16 -11.44
N THR A 403 5.82 -7.71 -11.61
CA THR A 403 7.02 -6.91 -11.85
C THR A 403 6.85 -6.13 -13.13
N CYS A 404 6.43 -4.90 -12.92
CA CYS A 404 6.42 -3.90 -13.95
C CYS A 404 7.78 -3.74 -14.63
N GLY A 405 7.77 -3.52 -15.94
CA GLY A 405 8.98 -3.26 -16.71
C GLY A 405 9.78 -4.53 -16.99
N ASN A 406 9.09 -5.64 -17.25
CA ASN A 406 9.69 -6.90 -17.66
C ASN A 406 9.74 -7.06 -19.20
N GLY A 407 9.16 -6.12 -19.92
CA GLY A 407 9.11 -6.04 -21.38
C GLY A 407 7.86 -6.67 -21.97
N THR A 408 6.89 -7.08 -21.14
CA THR A 408 5.70 -7.81 -21.55
C THR A 408 4.47 -7.27 -20.84
N LEU A 409 3.56 -6.65 -21.60
CA LEU A 409 2.31 -6.12 -21.06
C LEU A 409 1.39 -7.25 -20.57
N ASP A 410 1.30 -7.41 -19.26
CA ASP A 410 0.50 -8.43 -18.60
C ASP A 410 -0.96 -8.01 -18.41
N ARG A 411 -1.83 -8.98 -18.10
CA ARG A 411 -3.30 -8.78 -18.04
C ARG A 411 -3.76 -7.71 -17.04
N PHE A 412 -2.97 -7.45 -16.00
CA PHE A 412 -3.27 -6.49 -14.95
C PHE A 412 -2.46 -5.20 -15.05
N GLU A 413 -1.55 -5.13 -16.01
CA GLU A 413 -0.77 -3.95 -16.29
C GLU A 413 -1.51 -3.07 -17.29
N GLN A 414 -1.42 -1.76 -17.12
CA GLN A 414 -1.89 -0.82 -18.13
C GLN A 414 -0.80 -0.59 -19.19
N CYS A 415 0.47 -0.70 -18.80
CA CYS A 415 1.67 -0.52 -19.63
C CYS A 415 2.78 -1.47 -19.17
N ASP A 416 3.79 -1.67 -20.02
CA ASP A 416 5.09 -2.22 -19.65
C ASP A 416 6.09 -1.61 -20.65
N ASP A 417 7.10 -0.91 -20.14
CA ASP A 417 8.14 -0.24 -20.92
C ASP A 417 9.47 -1.01 -20.97
N GLY A 418 9.55 -2.16 -20.29
CA GLY A 418 10.73 -3.00 -20.23
C GLY A 418 11.76 -2.63 -19.16
N ASP A 419 11.46 -1.64 -18.30
CA ASP A 419 12.38 -1.15 -17.29
C ASP A 419 11.88 -1.41 -15.86
N ILE A 420 12.58 -2.27 -15.11
CA ILE A 420 12.22 -2.65 -13.72
C ILE A 420 12.27 -1.45 -12.75
N LEU A 421 13.03 -0.41 -13.12
CA LEU A 421 13.19 0.79 -12.32
C LEU A 421 12.54 1.95 -13.06
N TRP A 422 11.41 2.41 -12.54
CA TRP A 422 10.78 3.62 -13.06
C TRP A 422 11.71 4.83 -13.00
N THR A 423 11.78 5.58 -14.10
CA THR A 423 12.43 6.87 -14.19
C THR A 423 11.44 7.98 -14.60
N LEU A 424 11.70 9.18 -14.09
CA LEU A 424 10.88 10.36 -14.35
C LEU A 424 10.78 10.63 -15.87
N GLY A 425 9.56 10.60 -16.39
CA GLY A 425 9.25 10.77 -17.80
C GLY A 425 8.90 9.48 -18.54
N GLU A 426 9.05 8.32 -17.92
CA GLU A 426 8.54 7.06 -18.50
C GLU A 426 7.02 7.03 -18.51
N SER A 427 6.48 6.31 -19.49
CA SER A 427 5.03 6.14 -19.69
C SER A 427 4.39 5.10 -18.77
N CYS A 428 5.20 4.31 -18.08
CA CYS A 428 4.76 3.30 -17.13
C CYS A 428 5.38 3.49 -15.76
N ASN A 429 4.57 3.60 -14.70
CA ASN A 429 5.12 3.76 -13.36
C ASN A 429 5.53 2.42 -12.73
N SER A 430 6.16 2.46 -11.55
CA SER A 430 6.62 1.24 -10.85
C SER A 430 5.50 0.26 -10.46
N SER A 431 4.23 0.68 -10.57
CA SER A 431 3.04 -0.13 -10.34
C SER A 431 2.34 -0.56 -11.63
N CYS A 432 2.98 -0.34 -12.79
CA CYS A 432 2.46 -0.66 -14.11
C CYS A 432 1.14 0.02 -14.47
N LEU A 433 0.96 1.21 -13.92
CA LEU A 433 -0.10 2.13 -14.31
C LEU A 433 0.46 3.11 -15.33
N ARG A 434 -0.36 3.41 -16.34
CA ARG A 434 -0.01 4.44 -17.31
C ARG A 434 -0.10 5.80 -16.65
N LEU A 435 0.96 6.58 -16.81
CA LEU A 435 0.93 7.96 -16.36
C LEU A 435 -0.06 8.78 -17.20
N GLY A 436 -0.61 9.80 -16.57
CA GLY A 436 -1.38 10.82 -17.27
C GLY A 436 -0.48 11.59 -18.23
N CYS A 437 -1.02 11.96 -19.39
CA CYS A 437 -0.31 12.87 -20.28
C CYS A 437 -0.08 14.22 -19.59
N GLY A 438 1.15 14.73 -19.68
CA GLY A 438 1.59 15.94 -19.00
C GLY A 438 1.93 15.75 -17.51
N ASP A 439 2.04 14.51 -17.02
CA ASP A 439 2.43 14.15 -15.65
C ASP A 439 3.65 13.20 -15.61
N PRO A 440 4.84 13.62 -16.11
CA PRO A 440 6.06 12.82 -16.09
C PRO A 440 6.62 12.50 -14.70
N ASN A 441 6.07 13.07 -13.62
CA ASN A 441 6.51 12.76 -12.27
C ASN A 441 5.63 11.78 -11.49
N ASP A 442 4.60 11.24 -12.14
CA ASP A 442 3.63 10.30 -11.56
C ASP A 442 2.99 10.82 -10.26
N SER A 443 2.74 12.13 -10.18
CA SER A 443 2.11 12.71 -9.00
C SER A 443 0.59 12.50 -8.98
N GLY A 444 0.02 12.08 -10.11
CA GLY A 444 -1.43 11.98 -10.33
C GLY A 444 -2.08 13.32 -10.70
N ALA A 445 -1.30 14.39 -10.86
CA ALA A 445 -1.80 15.73 -11.20
C ALA A 445 -0.85 16.49 -12.13
N ILE A 446 -1.40 17.15 -13.15
CA ILE A 446 -0.61 17.99 -14.07
C ILE A 446 -0.19 19.28 -13.38
N SER A 447 1.11 19.50 -13.30
CA SER A 447 1.70 20.50 -12.43
C SER A 447 2.80 21.34 -13.11
N VAL A 448 3.22 22.44 -12.48
CA VAL A 448 4.41 23.20 -12.90
C VAL A 448 5.69 22.35 -12.84
N VAL A 449 5.78 21.37 -11.94
CA VAL A 449 6.96 20.49 -11.87
C VAL A 449 7.05 19.64 -13.14
N ASP A 450 5.92 19.20 -13.66
CA ASP A 450 5.83 18.50 -14.94
C ASP A 450 6.27 19.36 -16.11
N ALA A 451 5.85 20.63 -16.12
CA ALA A 451 6.31 21.58 -17.13
C ALA A 451 7.84 21.78 -17.07
N VAL A 452 8.43 21.79 -15.88
CA VAL A 452 9.89 21.90 -15.71
C VAL A 452 10.58 20.64 -16.21
N ILE A 453 10.08 19.46 -15.89
CA ILE A 453 10.64 18.19 -16.39
C ILE A 453 10.57 18.14 -17.92
N ILE A 454 9.43 18.51 -18.53
CA ILE A 454 9.27 18.58 -19.99
C ILE A 454 10.22 19.62 -20.60
N LEU A 455 10.48 20.73 -19.90
CA LEU A 455 11.44 21.74 -20.34
C LEU A 455 12.88 21.22 -20.30
N ASP A 456 13.26 20.47 -19.27
CA ASP A 456 14.56 19.81 -19.16
C ASP A 456 14.75 18.80 -20.29
N VAL A 457 13.70 18.03 -20.63
CA VAL A 457 13.68 17.10 -21.77
C VAL A 457 13.84 17.85 -23.09
N ALA A 458 13.13 18.97 -23.28
CA ALA A 458 13.24 19.81 -24.46
C ALA A 458 14.65 20.44 -24.63
N ASN A 459 15.42 20.54 -23.53
CA ASN A 459 16.82 20.98 -23.52
C ASN A 459 17.82 19.81 -23.63
N GLU A 460 17.36 18.58 -23.86
CA GLU A 460 18.18 17.36 -23.92
C GLU A 460 18.93 17.06 -22.59
N GLU A 461 18.41 17.54 -21.45
CA GLU A 461 18.98 17.25 -20.12
C GLU A 461 18.40 15.98 -19.49
N ARG A 462 17.28 15.50 -20.02
CA ARG A 462 16.57 14.29 -19.58
C ARG A 462 15.85 13.62 -20.76
N GLU A 463 15.49 12.36 -20.60
CA GLU A 463 14.62 11.62 -21.52
C GLU A 463 13.19 11.59 -20.97
N CYS A 464 12.20 11.51 -21.86
CA CYS A 464 10.80 11.29 -21.51
C CYS A 464 10.07 10.69 -22.71
N ASP A 465 9.10 9.84 -22.43
CA ASP A 465 8.26 9.24 -23.44
C ASP A 465 7.34 10.27 -24.10
N LEU A 466 7.19 10.14 -25.42
CA LEU A 466 6.31 11.03 -26.19
C LEU A 466 4.86 10.95 -25.71
N THR A 467 4.37 9.78 -25.30
CA THR A 467 2.98 9.61 -24.82
C THR A 467 2.70 10.37 -23.52
N VAL A 468 3.74 10.74 -22.77
CA VAL A 468 3.64 11.53 -21.54
C VAL A 468 3.97 13.00 -21.79
N CYS A 469 5.09 13.29 -22.47
CA CYS A 469 5.64 14.65 -22.56
C CYS A 469 5.34 15.42 -23.86
N ASP A 470 4.89 14.76 -24.95
CA ASP A 470 4.43 15.45 -26.17
C ASP A 470 2.94 15.76 -26.02
N VAL A 471 2.63 16.91 -25.44
CA VAL A 471 1.25 17.25 -25.05
C VAL A 471 0.47 17.99 -26.13
N ASP A 472 1.11 18.25 -27.27
CA ASP A 472 0.46 18.78 -28.48
C ASP A 472 0.45 17.79 -29.67
N ASN A 473 1.04 16.60 -29.51
CA ASN A 473 1.11 15.50 -30.46
C ASN A 473 1.75 15.93 -31.80
N ASN A 474 2.81 16.73 -31.73
CA ASN A 474 3.59 17.12 -32.90
C ASN A 474 4.70 16.10 -33.24
N GLY A 475 4.90 15.09 -32.40
CA GLY A 475 5.90 14.04 -32.51
C GLY A 475 7.26 14.41 -31.93
N ARG A 476 7.35 15.49 -31.13
CA ARG A 476 8.57 15.97 -30.49
C ARG A 476 8.23 16.69 -29.18
N ILE A 477 9.07 16.48 -28.18
CA ILE A 477 9.01 17.21 -26.92
C ILE A 477 9.76 18.53 -27.09
N THR A 478 9.05 19.64 -26.99
CA THR A 478 9.57 21.01 -27.19
C THR A 478 9.19 21.92 -26.04
N VAL A 479 9.74 23.14 -26.04
CA VAL A 479 9.33 24.19 -25.08
C VAL A 479 7.83 24.53 -25.18
N THR A 480 7.20 24.25 -26.32
CA THR A 480 5.74 24.42 -26.50
C THR A 480 4.97 23.49 -25.58
N ASP A 481 5.41 22.24 -25.45
CA ASP A 481 4.81 21.21 -24.60
C ASP A 481 4.87 21.62 -23.12
N ALA A 482 6.05 22.05 -22.67
CA ALA A 482 6.24 22.58 -21.32
C ALA A 482 5.32 23.79 -21.04
N MET A 483 5.15 24.68 -22.02
CA MET A 483 4.26 25.83 -21.89
C MET A 483 2.79 25.42 -21.81
N ILE A 484 2.35 24.42 -22.56
CA ILE A 484 0.99 23.90 -22.52
C ILE A 484 0.70 23.26 -21.15
N VAL A 485 1.62 22.43 -20.65
CA VAL A 485 1.51 21.85 -19.29
C VAL A 485 1.45 22.93 -18.22
N LEU A 486 2.28 23.97 -18.33
CA LEU A 486 2.25 25.12 -17.41
C LEU A 486 0.92 25.88 -17.45
N GLN A 487 0.28 25.99 -18.63
CA GLN A 487 -1.03 26.60 -18.77
C GLN A 487 -2.12 25.77 -18.08
N VAL A 488 -2.10 24.45 -18.24
CA VAL A 488 -3.03 23.53 -17.57
C VAL A 488 -2.85 23.56 -16.06
N ALA A 489 -1.61 23.51 -15.57
CA ALA A 489 -1.30 23.63 -14.14
C ALA A 489 -1.77 24.97 -13.55
N GLY A 490 -1.81 26.03 -14.37
CA GLY A 490 -2.36 27.35 -14.02
C GLY A 490 -3.88 27.47 -14.14
N GLU A 491 -4.61 26.36 -14.28
CA GLU A 491 -6.06 26.29 -14.48
C GLU A 491 -6.56 27.06 -15.72
N LEU A 492 -5.71 27.23 -16.74
CA LEU A 492 -6.15 27.78 -18.02
C LEU A 492 -6.85 26.69 -18.83
N ASP A 493 -7.93 27.06 -19.52
CA ASP A 493 -8.74 26.17 -20.35
C ASP A 493 -7.97 25.78 -21.63
N VAL A 494 -7.04 24.85 -21.48
CA VAL A 494 -6.21 24.28 -22.54
C VAL A 494 -6.37 22.76 -22.51
N THR A 495 -6.59 22.17 -23.67
CA THR A 495 -6.72 20.72 -23.81
C THR A 495 -5.38 20.12 -24.20
N LEU A 496 -4.92 19.11 -23.46
CA LEU A 496 -3.77 18.31 -23.86
C LEU A 496 -4.18 17.39 -25.02
N ASN A 497 -3.39 17.39 -26.10
CA ASN A 497 -3.56 16.50 -27.24
C ASN A 497 -2.34 15.60 -27.29
N CYS A 498 -2.45 14.40 -26.75
CA CYS A 498 -1.30 13.54 -26.55
C CYS A 498 -1.28 12.44 -27.62
N PRO A 499 -0.10 11.95 -28.01
CA PRO A 499 0.01 10.75 -28.82
C PRO A 499 -0.80 9.61 -28.20
N ALA A 500 -1.50 8.87 -29.06
CA ALA A 500 -2.08 7.62 -28.62
C ALA A 500 -0.95 6.62 -28.31
N PHE A 501 -1.12 5.88 -27.22
CA PHE A 501 -0.28 4.75 -26.86
C PHE A 501 -0.37 3.60 -27.87
#